data_AF-A0A6I2XWL4-F1
#
_entry.id   AF-A0A6I2XWL4-F1
#
_cell.length_a   1.000
_cell.length_b   1.000
_cell.length_c   1.000
_cell.angle_alpha   90.00
_cell.angle_beta   90.00
_cell.angle_gamma   90.00
#
_symmetry.space_group_name_H-M   'P 1'
#
loop_
_entity.id
_entity.type
_entity.pdbx_description
1 polymer ?
#
loop_
_entity_poly.entity_id
_entity_poly.type
_entity_poly.pdbx_seq_one_letter_code
_entity_poly.pdbx_strand_id
1 'polypeptide(L)'
;MSEWRISEAQLHLVNTALAEHDDTIVPNLLTRTAQESKLFPMLPYFMMSFMQAYYMYPGILRKASEHISPEDVGHRMRNSSIQLGTLAANMGGQLLYLQGRVELIKLGVLRPEDNLEDLWYVIDWHERVMSTYRRNEGHIWTNAAGDMSQVLDERVLQVLEADAYEVDDELRAAVARFSAVTSQYSFLVYCESRVGMDANGPYNLGDQRMLHVRNFLTLGESGLPWMDGVAADIPYQNLTLSLITDDVRIEVTDFGSAYTVPETYQQHVIGVGLYTSDIFTDRLIPVGMSSKAELIRTLNEIADVVKAAITPLHRRFAAMNFDEMTEAGILAYVYALSDVSFMSGTWDQAEWEGIDDRVRRLWPVFNEEYGTASFMSDYVAFDGLHGAAGEYYIHPYSYRSWKAGANMSLPKAGRVAQLVPAYVLNDHDYTRRASDGESSSRSELPRKSSTYQFLDGGLTEDELNAKARSYTSPLLAAPWRNFDDASVKYGYQDPDVDAMYRYTQEYSRLLKGRGSVIVRADIDRIRKEAGESTWAEAAARRRAGH
;
A
#
# COMPACT_ATOMS: atom_id res chain seq x y z
N MET A 1 -34.32 13.21 3.68
CA MET A 1 -33.52 12.30 2.83
C MET A 1 -32.97 13.12 1.69
N SER A 2 -31.66 13.09 1.41
CA SER A 2 -31.05 13.96 0.38
C SER A 2 -31.62 13.67 -1.01
N GLU A 3 -31.63 14.65 -1.91
CA GLU A 3 -32.07 14.50 -3.31
C GLU A 3 -30.90 14.13 -4.25
N TRP A 4 -29.86 13.44 -3.75
CA TRP A 4 -28.66 13.19 -4.54
C TRP A 4 -28.95 12.43 -5.84
N ARG A 5 -28.43 12.95 -6.96
CA ARG A 5 -28.47 12.35 -8.28
C ARG A 5 -27.08 12.44 -8.90
N ILE A 6 -26.67 11.38 -9.59
CA ILE A 6 -25.43 11.41 -10.37
C ILE A 6 -25.62 12.30 -11.60
N SER A 7 -24.64 13.14 -11.90
CA SER A 7 -24.58 13.86 -13.17
C SER A 7 -23.98 12.99 -14.29
N GLU A 8 -24.21 13.36 -15.55
CA GLU A 8 -23.61 12.66 -16.69
C GLU A 8 -22.08 12.65 -16.62
N ALA A 9 -21.46 13.76 -16.22
CA ALA A 9 -20.01 13.86 -16.04
C ALA A 9 -19.49 12.90 -14.95
N GLN A 10 -20.18 12.84 -13.79
CA GLN A 10 -19.83 11.92 -12.72
C GLN A 10 -20.00 10.46 -13.15
N LEU A 11 -21.07 10.14 -13.88
CA LEU A 11 -21.27 8.79 -14.40
C LEU A 11 -20.16 8.38 -15.38
N HIS A 12 -19.70 9.31 -16.22
CA HIS A 12 -18.57 9.07 -17.10
C HIS A 12 -17.29 8.79 -16.33
N LEU A 13 -17.00 9.57 -15.28
CA LEU A 13 -15.85 9.36 -14.40
C LEU A 13 -15.93 8.00 -13.69
N VAL A 14 -17.08 7.64 -13.12
CA VAL A 14 -17.31 6.33 -12.49
C VAL A 14 -17.01 5.20 -13.47
N ASN A 15 -17.59 5.25 -14.66
CA ASN A 15 -17.40 4.19 -15.64
C ASN A 15 -15.97 4.14 -16.20
N THR A 16 -15.25 5.27 -16.22
CA THR A 16 -13.83 5.32 -16.57
C THR A 16 -13.00 4.65 -15.48
N ALA A 17 -13.18 5.04 -14.21
CA ALA A 17 -12.47 4.43 -13.08
C ALA A 17 -12.75 2.92 -12.95
N LEU A 18 -13.98 2.48 -13.24
CA LEU A 18 -14.33 1.05 -13.29
C LEU A 18 -13.60 0.32 -14.41
N ALA A 19 -13.42 0.95 -15.58
CA ALA A 19 -12.66 0.36 -16.68
C ALA A 19 -11.16 0.30 -16.36
N GLU A 20 -10.59 1.36 -15.81
CA GLU A 20 -9.18 1.38 -15.38
C GLU A 20 -8.90 0.35 -14.30
N HIS A 21 -9.80 0.21 -13.32
CA HIS A 21 -9.73 -0.85 -12.32
C HIS A 21 -9.68 -2.25 -12.96
N ASP A 22 -10.51 -2.52 -13.97
CA ASP A 22 -10.50 -3.78 -14.71
C ASP A 22 -9.14 -4.02 -15.40
N ASP A 23 -8.67 -3.00 -16.13
CA ASP A 23 -7.41 -3.02 -16.87
C ASP A 23 -6.18 -3.16 -15.95
N THR A 24 -6.29 -2.74 -14.68
CA THR A 24 -5.26 -2.89 -13.65
C THR A 24 -5.31 -4.24 -12.95
N ILE A 25 -6.48 -4.68 -12.50
CA ILE A 25 -6.58 -5.85 -11.63
C ILE A 25 -6.44 -7.16 -12.39
N VAL A 26 -7.04 -7.27 -13.58
CA VAL A 26 -6.97 -8.48 -14.41
C VAL A 26 -5.52 -8.92 -14.65
N PRO A 27 -4.61 -8.11 -15.23
CA PRO A 27 -3.24 -8.54 -15.46
C PRO A 27 -2.48 -8.84 -14.17
N ASN A 28 -2.70 -8.06 -13.11
CA ASN A 28 -2.05 -8.25 -11.83
C ASN A 28 -2.45 -9.58 -11.15
N LEU A 29 -3.70 -10.04 -11.31
CA LEU A 29 -4.15 -11.33 -10.80
C LEU A 29 -3.82 -12.50 -11.74
N LEU A 30 -3.80 -12.29 -13.06
CA LEU A 30 -3.44 -13.32 -14.04
C LEU A 30 -1.95 -13.70 -14.02
N THR A 31 -1.07 -12.72 -13.81
CA THR A 31 0.38 -12.93 -13.81
C THR A 31 0.89 -13.48 -12.48
N ARG A 32 0.02 -13.57 -11.47
CA ARG A 32 0.34 -14.13 -10.16
C ARG A 32 -0.26 -15.52 -10.01
N THR A 33 0.57 -16.47 -9.61
CA THR A 33 0.10 -17.79 -9.19
C THR A 33 -0.72 -17.63 -7.91
N ALA A 34 -1.98 -18.09 -7.91
CA ALA A 34 -2.75 -18.22 -6.68
C ALA A 34 -1.93 -19.08 -5.70
N GLN A 35 -1.59 -18.50 -4.55
CA GLN A 35 -0.83 -19.22 -3.52
C GLN A 35 -1.82 -19.96 -2.64
N GLU A 36 -1.71 -21.29 -2.60
CA GLU A 36 -2.37 -22.09 -1.57
C GLU A 36 -1.59 -21.95 -0.26
N SER A 37 -2.29 -21.57 0.80
CA SER A 37 -1.76 -21.70 2.16
C SER A 37 -2.04 -23.10 2.70
N LYS A 38 -1.13 -23.60 3.54
CA LYS A 38 -1.39 -24.79 4.37
C LYS A 38 -1.87 -24.43 5.77
N LEU A 39 -1.78 -23.15 6.16
CA LEU A 39 -2.17 -22.66 7.47
C LEU A 39 -3.53 -21.96 7.43
N PHE A 40 -3.78 -21.11 6.44
CA PHE A 40 -4.99 -20.31 6.35
C PHE A 40 -5.90 -20.71 5.18
N PRO A 41 -7.23 -20.51 5.29
CA PRO A 41 -8.14 -20.71 4.18
C PRO A 41 -8.15 -19.49 3.25
N MET A 42 -7.10 -19.33 2.44
CA MET A 42 -6.79 -18.13 1.66
C MET A 42 -7.95 -17.63 0.80
N LEU A 43 -8.48 -18.50 -0.06
CA LEU A 43 -9.45 -18.08 -1.07
C LEU A 43 -10.82 -17.73 -0.44
N PRO A 44 -11.34 -18.50 0.54
CA PRO A 44 -12.49 -18.10 1.35
C PRO A 44 -12.36 -16.68 1.91
N TYR A 45 -11.34 -16.44 2.72
CA TYR A 45 -11.25 -15.16 3.41
C TYR A 45 -10.98 -14.02 2.42
N PHE A 46 -10.22 -14.28 1.34
CA PHE A 46 -9.84 -13.24 0.38
C PHE A 46 -11.08 -12.72 -0.35
N MET A 47 -11.93 -13.63 -0.85
CA MET A 47 -13.18 -13.26 -1.52
C MET A 47 -14.16 -12.59 -0.54
N MET A 48 -14.24 -13.08 0.70
CA MET A 48 -15.10 -12.47 1.71
C MET A 48 -14.60 -11.11 2.19
N SER A 49 -13.29 -10.84 2.15
CA SER A 49 -12.72 -9.54 2.49
C SER A 49 -13.19 -8.43 1.54
N PHE A 50 -13.40 -8.76 0.27
CA PHE A 50 -13.98 -7.84 -0.71
C PHE A 50 -15.39 -7.39 -0.29
N MET A 51 -16.25 -8.35 0.07
CA MET A 51 -17.62 -8.05 0.49
C MET A 51 -17.67 -7.30 1.83
N GLN A 52 -16.76 -7.61 2.76
CA GLN A 52 -16.61 -6.85 3.99
C GLN A 52 -16.22 -5.39 3.70
N ALA A 53 -15.22 -5.15 2.85
CA ALA A 53 -14.82 -3.82 2.43
C ALA A 53 -15.96 -3.05 1.76
N TYR A 54 -16.76 -3.72 0.91
CA TYR A 54 -17.91 -3.11 0.23
C TYR A 54 -18.91 -2.49 1.22
N TYR A 55 -19.22 -3.20 2.31
CA TYR A 55 -20.15 -2.73 3.32
C TYR A 55 -19.53 -1.75 4.32
N MET A 56 -18.24 -1.92 4.62
CA MET A 56 -17.53 -1.18 5.67
C MET A 56 -17.02 0.18 5.22
N TYR A 57 -16.32 0.24 4.08
CA TYR A 57 -15.50 1.39 3.71
C TYR A 57 -16.27 2.69 3.47
N PRO A 58 -17.44 2.73 2.82
CA PRO A 58 -18.15 4.00 2.62
C PRO A 58 -18.44 4.74 3.92
N GLY A 59 -18.84 4.02 4.98
CA GLY A 59 -19.10 4.60 6.29
C GLY A 59 -17.84 5.15 6.96
N ILE A 60 -16.77 4.34 6.97
CA ILE A 60 -15.46 4.74 7.51
C ILE A 60 -14.90 5.97 6.82
N LEU A 61 -14.95 6.00 5.48
CA LEU A 61 -14.43 7.11 4.69
C LEU A 61 -15.23 8.40 4.92
N ARG A 62 -16.57 8.32 5.02
CA ARG A 62 -17.40 9.49 5.35
C ARG A 62 -17.10 10.04 6.74
N LYS A 63 -17.02 9.16 7.74
CA LYS A 63 -16.66 9.51 9.13
C LYS A 63 -15.29 10.20 9.19
N ALA A 64 -14.29 9.64 8.51
CA ALA A 64 -12.96 10.25 8.43
C ALA A 64 -12.98 11.60 7.71
N SER A 65 -13.76 11.72 6.62
CA SER A 65 -13.85 12.94 5.81
C SER A 65 -14.48 14.14 6.52
N GLU A 66 -15.12 13.93 7.67
CA GLU A 66 -15.56 15.03 8.56
C GLU A 66 -14.37 15.73 9.25
N HIS A 67 -13.20 15.09 9.30
CA HIS A 67 -12.02 15.57 10.01
C HIS A 67 -10.77 15.76 9.13
N ILE A 68 -10.64 15.00 8.04
CA ILE A 68 -9.50 15.09 7.13
C ILE A 68 -9.96 15.01 5.68
N SER A 69 -9.49 15.92 4.82
CA SER A 69 -9.83 15.85 3.39
C SER A 69 -9.09 14.69 2.69
N PRO A 70 -9.63 14.12 1.60
CA PRO A 70 -8.90 13.17 0.76
C PRO A 70 -7.53 13.70 0.31
N GLU A 71 -7.46 15.00 -0.01
CA GLU A 71 -6.20 15.64 -0.40
C GLU A 71 -5.19 15.63 0.75
N ASP A 72 -5.61 15.94 1.98
CA ASP A 72 -4.76 15.91 3.17
C ASP A 72 -4.22 14.51 3.46
N VAL A 73 -5.04 13.47 3.25
CA VAL A 73 -4.61 12.06 3.36
C VAL A 73 -3.46 11.78 2.39
N GLY A 74 -3.64 12.09 1.10
CA GLY A 74 -2.56 11.88 0.12
C GLY A 74 -1.33 12.76 0.35
N HIS A 75 -1.49 13.97 0.88
CA HIS A 75 -0.35 14.80 1.32
C HIS A 75 0.43 14.17 2.48
N ARG A 76 -0.25 13.53 3.44
CA ARG A 76 0.42 12.79 4.53
C ARG A 76 1.19 11.58 3.97
N MET A 77 0.58 10.82 3.07
CA MET A 77 1.20 9.64 2.44
C MET A 77 2.52 9.95 1.70
N ARG A 78 2.67 11.14 1.12
CA ARG A 78 3.92 11.57 0.43
C ARG A 78 5.13 11.72 1.35
N ASN A 79 4.87 11.99 2.63
CA ASN A 79 5.89 12.45 3.57
C ASN A 79 6.37 11.36 4.52
N SER A 80 5.60 10.28 4.64
CA SER A 80 5.83 9.21 5.61
C SER A 80 5.47 7.86 5.00
N SER A 81 6.29 6.84 5.27
CA SER A 81 5.95 5.45 5.01
C SER A 81 5.02 4.97 6.12
N ILE A 82 3.77 4.77 5.75
CA ILE A 82 2.66 4.33 6.63
C ILE A 82 1.96 3.14 5.97
N GLN A 83 1.07 2.46 6.71
CA GLN A 83 0.33 1.30 6.19
C GLN A 83 -0.41 1.65 4.90
N LEU A 84 -0.98 2.86 4.80
CA LEU A 84 -1.57 3.41 3.56
C LEU A 84 -0.51 3.82 2.53
N GLY A 85 0.39 2.91 2.18
CA GLY A 85 1.33 3.04 1.08
C GLY A 85 0.72 2.67 -0.28
N THR A 86 1.54 2.42 -1.30
CA THR A 86 1.05 2.14 -2.67
C THR A 86 0.08 0.96 -2.70
N LEU A 87 0.47 -0.16 -2.09
CA LEU A 87 -0.36 -1.37 -2.07
C LEU A 87 -1.67 -1.12 -1.35
N ALA A 88 -1.64 -0.56 -0.15
CA ALA A 88 -2.83 -0.41 0.68
C ALA A 88 -3.77 0.71 0.20
N ALA A 89 -3.24 1.79 -0.38
CA ALA A 89 -4.07 2.83 -0.99
C ALA A 89 -4.81 2.30 -2.22
N ASN A 90 -4.16 1.48 -3.05
CA ASN A 90 -4.79 0.79 -4.18
C ASN A 90 -5.76 -0.31 -3.71
N MET A 91 -5.34 -1.19 -2.79
CA MET A 91 -6.12 -2.29 -2.23
C MET A 91 -7.32 -1.78 -1.43
N GLY A 92 -7.04 -1.09 -0.33
CA GLY A 92 -8.04 -0.59 0.62
C GLY A 92 -8.82 0.62 0.08
N GLY A 93 -8.22 1.48 -0.74
CA GLY A 93 -8.91 2.68 -1.20
C GLY A 93 -10.00 2.41 -2.24
N GLN A 94 -9.77 1.50 -3.18
CA GLN A 94 -10.71 1.24 -4.27
C GLN A 94 -10.89 -0.25 -4.59
N LEU A 95 -9.81 -1.04 -4.65
CA LEU A 95 -9.89 -2.41 -5.16
C LEU A 95 -10.82 -3.31 -4.35
N LEU A 96 -10.65 -3.39 -3.02
CA LEU A 96 -11.43 -4.30 -2.17
C LEU A 96 -12.93 -3.96 -2.25
N TYR A 97 -13.27 -2.67 -2.21
CA TYR A 97 -14.63 -2.18 -2.36
C TYR A 97 -15.24 -2.53 -3.73
N LEU A 98 -14.51 -2.24 -4.82
CA LEU A 98 -14.99 -2.51 -6.17
C LEU A 98 -15.13 -4.00 -6.46
N GLN A 99 -14.20 -4.83 -5.97
CA GLN A 99 -14.36 -6.28 -6.10
C GLN A 99 -15.52 -6.80 -5.27
N GLY A 100 -15.74 -6.26 -4.07
CA GLY A 100 -16.89 -6.66 -3.25
C GLY A 100 -18.21 -6.37 -3.95
N ARG A 101 -18.28 -5.23 -4.63
CA ARG A 101 -19.40 -4.88 -5.50
C ARG A 101 -19.55 -5.89 -6.65
N VAL A 102 -18.47 -6.24 -7.34
CA VAL A 102 -18.48 -7.21 -8.45
C VAL A 102 -19.01 -8.56 -7.97
N GLU A 103 -18.51 -9.07 -6.84
CA GLU A 103 -18.94 -10.35 -6.27
C GLU A 103 -20.42 -10.35 -5.92
N LEU A 104 -20.90 -9.29 -5.26
CA LEU A 104 -22.32 -9.17 -4.89
C LEU A 104 -23.25 -9.04 -6.11
N ILE A 105 -22.79 -8.41 -7.20
CA ILE A 105 -23.53 -8.40 -8.47
C ILE A 105 -23.62 -9.81 -9.06
N LYS A 106 -22.51 -10.55 -9.09
CA LYS A 106 -22.45 -11.92 -9.61
C LYS A 106 -23.27 -12.91 -8.79
N LEU A 107 -23.35 -12.71 -7.48
CA LEU A 107 -24.24 -13.46 -6.59
C LEU A 107 -25.73 -13.09 -6.76
N GLY A 108 -26.05 -12.10 -7.60
CA GLY A 108 -27.43 -11.62 -7.83
C GLY A 108 -28.01 -10.81 -6.66
N VAL A 109 -27.15 -10.32 -5.75
CA VAL A 109 -27.55 -9.50 -4.60
C VAL A 109 -27.71 -8.03 -5.00
N LEU A 110 -26.94 -7.58 -5.98
CA LEU A 110 -26.92 -6.20 -6.46
C LEU A 110 -27.12 -6.12 -7.97
N ARG A 111 -27.70 -5.02 -8.44
CA ARG A 111 -27.61 -4.57 -9.84
C ARG A 111 -26.46 -3.57 -10.01
N PRO A 112 -25.97 -3.35 -11.24
CA PRO A 112 -24.90 -2.38 -11.48
C PRO A 112 -25.24 -0.94 -11.03
N GLU A 113 -26.49 -0.54 -11.03
CA GLU A 113 -26.92 0.79 -10.59
C GLU A 113 -27.13 0.93 -9.07
N ASP A 114 -27.13 -0.16 -8.31
CA ASP A 114 -27.40 -0.11 -6.87
C ASP A 114 -26.24 0.49 -6.08
N ASN A 115 -26.58 1.18 -5.00
CA ASN A 115 -25.69 1.89 -4.07
C ASN A 115 -24.80 2.95 -4.74
N LEU A 116 -25.35 3.63 -5.75
CA LEU A 116 -24.60 4.52 -6.64
C LEU A 116 -23.96 5.74 -5.95
N GLU A 117 -24.54 6.24 -4.85
CA GLU A 117 -23.95 7.34 -4.08
C GLU A 117 -22.67 6.91 -3.36
N ASP A 118 -22.64 5.69 -2.83
CA ASP A 118 -21.44 5.12 -2.21
C ASP A 118 -20.38 4.78 -3.26
N LEU A 119 -20.78 4.24 -4.42
CA LEU A 119 -19.85 3.98 -5.52
C LEU A 119 -19.16 5.26 -6.00
N TRP A 120 -19.94 6.32 -6.28
CA TRP A 120 -19.38 7.62 -6.64
C TRP A 120 -18.45 8.14 -5.55
N TYR A 121 -18.88 8.08 -4.29
CA TYR A 121 -18.13 8.62 -3.18
C TYR A 121 -16.77 7.93 -2.98
N VAL A 122 -16.73 6.59 -3.03
CA VAL A 122 -15.47 5.83 -2.87
C VAL A 122 -14.51 6.13 -4.02
N ILE A 123 -15.00 6.19 -5.27
CA ILE A 123 -14.19 6.53 -6.44
C ILE A 123 -13.66 7.96 -6.32
N ASP A 124 -14.52 8.96 -6.08
CA ASP A 124 -14.10 10.37 -5.92
C ASP A 124 -13.06 10.53 -4.81
N TRP A 125 -13.29 9.87 -3.67
CA TRP A 125 -12.37 9.90 -2.54
C TRP A 125 -11.00 9.32 -2.92
N HIS A 126 -10.97 8.13 -3.53
CA HIS A 126 -9.72 7.47 -3.93
C HIS A 126 -8.95 8.30 -4.98
N GLU A 127 -9.64 8.76 -6.02
CA GLU A 127 -9.06 9.60 -7.08
C GLU A 127 -8.37 10.84 -6.51
N ARG A 128 -8.99 11.50 -5.52
CA ARG A 128 -8.43 12.70 -4.88
C ARG A 128 -7.24 12.39 -3.98
N VAL A 129 -7.26 11.27 -3.24
CA VAL A 129 -6.10 10.80 -2.45
C VAL A 129 -4.93 10.48 -3.37
N MET A 130 -5.16 9.69 -4.42
CA MET A 130 -4.11 9.23 -5.32
C MET A 130 -3.55 10.38 -6.16
N SER A 131 -4.40 11.31 -6.60
CA SER A 131 -3.96 12.51 -7.33
C SER A 131 -3.01 13.39 -6.51
N THR A 132 -3.18 13.49 -5.19
CA THR A 132 -2.23 14.23 -4.35
C THR A 132 -1.01 13.38 -4.02
N TYR A 133 -1.17 12.11 -3.70
CA TYR A 133 -0.07 11.18 -3.40
C TYR A 133 0.90 11.03 -4.56
N ARG A 134 0.39 10.79 -5.78
CA ARG A 134 1.15 10.56 -7.02
C ARG A 134 1.30 11.79 -7.91
N ARG A 135 1.18 13.01 -7.35
CA ARG A 135 1.20 14.26 -8.14
C ARG A 135 2.39 14.37 -9.10
N ASN A 136 3.56 13.86 -8.72
CA ASN A 136 4.77 13.95 -9.54
C ASN A 136 4.72 13.01 -10.76
N GLU A 137 3.95 11.92 -10.68
CA GLU A 137 3.78 10.96 -11.76
C GLU A 137 2.59 11.32 -12.67
N GLY A 138 1.55 11.92 -12.09
CA GLY A 138 0.33 12.28 -12.83
C GLY A 138 -0.55 11.07 -13.21
N HIS A 139 -0.36 9.94 -12.53
CA HIS A 139 -1.14 8.71 -12.71
C HIS A 139 -1.77 8.28 -11.38
N ILE A 140 -2.94 7.62 -11.44
CA ILE A 140 -3.60 7.03 -10.26
C ILE A 140 -3.03 5.64 -9.99
N TRP A 141 -2.97 4.83 -11.06
CA TRP A 141 -2.44 3.49 -11.05
C TRP A 141 -1.00 3.43 -11.55
N THR A 142 -0.26 2.49 -11.00
CA THR A 142 1.15 2.21 -11.26
C THR A 142 1.34 1.54 -12.62
N ASN A 143 0.41 0.68 -13.04
CA ASN A 143 0.38 0.10 -14.38
C ASN A 143 0.32 1.17 -15.49
N ALA A 144 -0.38 2.29 -15.26
CA ALA A 144 -0.48 3.41 -16.18
C ALA A 144 0.85 4.17 -16.30
N ALA A 145 1.67 4.12 -15.24
CA ALA A 145 3.04 4.59 -15.24
C ALA A 145 4.05 3.52 -15.75
N GLY A 146 3.59 2.37 -16.25
CA GLY A 146 4.46 1.31 -16.75
C GLY A 146 5.12 0.47 -15.66
N ASP A 147 4.39 0.20 -14.57
CA ASP A 147 4.87 -0.53 -13.39
C ASP A 147 6.06 0.17 -12.72
N MET A 148 5.94 1.49 -12.59
CA MET A 148 6.86 2.34 -11.84
C MET A 148 6.06 3.11 -10.78
N SER A 149 6.44 2.98 -9.51
CA SER A 149 5.80 3.69 -8.38
C SER A 149 6.76 4.71 -7.79
N GLN A 150 7.04 5.78 -8.51
CA GLN A 150 7.90 6.91 -8.15
C GLN A 150 7.18 7.96 -7.30
N VAL A 151 6.77 7.57 -6.10
CA VAL A 151 5.95 8.39 -5.19
C VAL A 151 6.76 9.35 -4.30
N LEU A 152 8.09 9.21 -4.24
CA LEU A 152 8.96 10.05 -3.41
C LEU A 152 9.45 11.29 -4.16
N ASP A 153 9.36 12.44 -3.50
CA ASP A 153 9.87 13.72 -4.02
C ASP A 153 11.41 13.74 -4.10
N GLU A 154 11.97 14.56 -5.00
CA GLU A 154 13.42 14.70 -5.17
C GLU A 154 14.13 15.03 -3.84
N ARG A 155 13.57 15.92 -3.01
CA ARG A 155 14.11 16.28 -1.69
C ARG A 155 14.32 15.08 -0.75
N VAL A 156 13.47 14.06 -0.84
CA VAL A 156 13.58 12.84 -0.04
C VAL A 156 14.61 11.92 -0.68
N LEU A 157 14.53 11.74 -2.01
CA LEU A 157 15.47 10.89 -2.76
C LEU A 157 16.92 11.33 -2.60
N GLN A 158 17.20 12.64 -2.62
CA GLN A 158 18.54 13.18 -2.38
C GLN A 158 19.08 12.77 -1.00
N VAL A 159 18.25 12.80 0.05
CA VAL A 159 18.64 12.37 1.41
C VAL A 159 18.93 10.87 1.43
N LEU A 160 18.06 10.06 0.84
CA LEU A 160 18.24 8.60 0.78
C LEU A 160 19.51 8.21 0.00
N GLU A 161 19.78 8.89 -1.12
CA GLU A 161 20.98 8.65 -1.94
C GLU A 161 22.26 9.10 -1.23
N ALA A 162 22.25 10.28 -0.63
CA ALA A 162 23.43 10.83 0.02
C ALA A 162 23.80 10.02 1.27
N ASP A 163 22.83 9.69 2.12
CA ASP A 163 23.11 9.12 3.45
C ASP A 163 23.38 7.62 3.44
N ALA A 164 22.95 6.90 2.40
CA ALA A 164 23.15 5.46 2.28
C ALA A 164 24.65 5.08 2.40
N TYR A 165 24.92 4.00 3.13
CA TYR A 165 26.26 3.45 3.26
C TYR A 165 26.55 2.47 2.13
N GLU A 166 27.77 2.51 1.60
CA GLU A 166 28.26 1.48 0.67
C GLU A 166 28.30 0.11 1.34
N VAL A 167 27.81 -0.90 0.62
CA VAL A 167 27.70 -2.27 1.10
C VAL A 167 29.02 -3.03 1.01
N ASP A 168 29.48 -3.54 2.14
CA ASP A 168 30.47 -4.62 2.26
C ASP A 168 29.77 -5.95 2.62
N ASP A 169 30.54 -7.04 2.78
CA ASP A 169 29.97 -8.37 3.05
C ASP A 169 29.20 -8.44 4.37
N GLU A 170 29.65 -7.73 5.41
CA GLU A 170 29.00 -7.73 6.72
C GLU A 170 27.65 -6.99 6.66
N LEU A 171 27.63 -5.80 6.06
CA LEU A 171 26.38 -5.08 5.85
C LEU A 171 25.43 -5.84 4.92
N ARG A 172 25.95 -6.49 3.87
CA ARG A 172 25.14 -7.32 2.97
C ARG A 172 24.44 -8.46 3.72
N ALA A 173 25.18 -9.16 4.58
CA ALA A 173 24.64 -10.24 5.39
C ALA A 173 23.57 -9.75 6.38
N ALA A 174 23.81 -8.62 7.05
CA ALA A 174 22.85 -8.03 7.98
C ALA A 174 21.54 -7.61 7.27
N VAL A 175 21.64 -6.96 6.10
CA VAL A 175 20.49 -6.53 5.29
C VAL A 175 19.70 -7.71 4.75
N ALA A 176 20.38 -8.75 4.26
CA ALA A 176 19.73 -9.98 3.79
C ALA A 176 18.97 -10.67 4.92
N ARG A 177 19.59 -10.79 6.10
CA ARG A 177 18.96 -11.38 7.30
C ARG A 177 17.75 -10.57 7.74
N PHE A 178 17.90 -9.26 7.91
CA PHE A 178 16.82 -8.36 8.27
C PHE A 178 15.65 -8.45 7.29
N SER A 179 15.92 -8.31 5.99
CA SER A 179 14.87 -8.35 4.97
C SER A 179 14.12 -9.68 4.97
N ALA A 180 14.81 -10.80 5.13
CA ALA A 180 14.19 -12.12 5.15
C ALA A 180 13.29 -12.31 6.39
N VAL A 181 13.81 -12.01 7.59
CA VAL A 181 13.07 -12.19 8.83
C VAL A 181 11.85 -11.26 8.89
N THR A 182 12.02 -9.98 8.57
CA THR A 182 10.93 -9.00 8.62
C THR A 182 9.87 -9.29 7.55
N SER A 183 10.26 -9.76 6.35
CA SER A 183 9.29 -10.20 5.34
C SER A 183 8.49 -11.41 5.83
N GLN A 184 9.14 -12.40 6.45
CA GLN A 184 8.46 -13.59 6.98
C GLN A 184 7.49 -13.24 8.09
N TYR A 185 7.91 -12.37 9.02
CA TYR A 185 7.05 -11.90 10.10
C TYR A 185 5.83 -11.13 9.56
N SER A 186 6.05 -10.16 8.67
CA SER A 186 4.96 -9.38 8.05
C SER A 186 3.96 -10.27 7.31
N PHE A 187 4.44 -11.26 6.54
CA PHE A 187 3.58 -12.23 5.87
C PHE A 187 2.71 -13.00 6.86
N LEU A 188 3.26 -13.41 8.01
CA LEU A 188 2.50 -14.11 9.04
C LEU A 188 1.49 -13.18 9.75
N VAL A 189 1.87 -11.94 10.07
CA VAL A 189 0.96 -10.94 10.68
C VAL A 189 -0.29 -10.75 9.84
N TYR A 190 -0.14 -10.72 8.52
CA TYR A 190 -1.24 -10.51 7.58
C TYR A 190 -1.81 -11.81 7.00
N CYS A 191 -1.80 -12.90 7.76
CA CYS A 191 -2.42 -14.17 7.38
C CYS A 191 -1.98 -14.70 6.00
N GLU A 192 -0.68 -14.60 5.71
CA GLU A 192 -0.06 -14.95 4.42
C GLU A 192 -0.43 -14.01 3.25
N SER A 193 -0.77 -12.76 3.57
CA SER A 193 -0.86 -11.65 2.63
C SER A 193 0.41 -10.78 2.64
N ARG A 194 0.60 -10.00 1.57
CA ARG A 194 1.68 -9.01 1.46
C ARG A 194 1.25 -7.60 1.89
N VAL A 195 0.05 -7.43 2.44
CA VAL A 195 -0.52 -6.11 2.82
C VAL A 195 0.38 -5.28 3.76
N GLY A 196 1.19 -5.91 4.61
CA GLY A 196 2.16 -5.24 5.49
C GLY A 196 3.51 -4.91 4.86
N MET A 197 3.63 -5.00 3.53
CA MET A 197 4.85 -4.67 2.80
C MET A 197 4.50 -3.91 1.53
N ASP A 198 5.30 -2.90 1.21
CA ASP A 198 5.25 -2.29 -0.11
C ASP A 198 6.66 -1.88 -0.57
N ALA A 199 6.73 -1.42 -1.81
CA ALA A 199 7.93 -0.91 -2.45
C ALA A 199 7.57 0.28 -3.31
N ASN A 200 8.56 1.13 -3.56
CA ASN A 200 8.45 2.25 -4.50
C ASN A 200 9.77 2.47 -5.23
N GLY A 201 9.68 3.11 -6.40
CA GLY A 201 10.70 3.21 -7.43
C GLY A 201 10.30 2.46 -8.71
N PRO A 202 11.27 2.19 -9.62
CA PRO A 202 12.68 2.57 -9.52
C PRO A 202 12.91 4.08 -9.68
N TYR A 203 13.94 4.61 -9.03
CA TYR A 203 14.42 5.99 -9.20
C TYR A 203 15.81 5.98 -9.85
N ASN A 204 16.02 6.84 -10.84
CA ASN A 204 17.22 6.83 -11.68
C ASN A 204 18.41 7.57 -11.02
N LEU A 205 19.51 6.86 -10.75
CA LEU A 205 20.76 7.44 -10.25
C LEU A 205 21.87 7.58 -11.31
N GLY A 206 21.57 7.27 -12.57
CA GLY A 206 22.48 7.38 -13.71
C GLY A 206 23.22 6.09 -14.04
N ASP A 207 23.65 5.98 -15.30
CA ASP A 207 24.20 4.77 -15.88
C ASP A 207 23.25 3.57 -15.72
N GLN A 208 23.65 2.55 -14.94
CA GLN A 208 22.83 1.37 -14.62
C GLN A 208 22.42 1.33 -13.14
N ARG A 209 22.50 2.48 -12.45
CA ARG A 209 22.22 2.57 -11.01
C ARG A 209 20.79 3.02 -10.76
N MET A 210 20.11 2.30 -9.88
CA MET A 210 18.75 2.62 -9.46
C MET A 210 18.64 2.61 -7.94
N LEU A 211 17.84 3.55 -7.41
CA LEU A 211 17.35 3.50 -6.04
C LEU A 211 15.93 2.91 -6.07
N HIS A 212 15.64 2.04 -5.12
CA HIS A 212 14.27 1.67 -4.78
C HIS A 212 14.16 1.57 -3.26
N VAL A 213 12.93 1.63 -2.78
CA VAL A 213 12.64 1.54 -1.35
C VAL A 213 11.76 0.32 -1.11
N ARG A 214 12.02 -0.38 -0.01
CA ARG A 214 11.14 -1.42 0.53
C ARG A 214 10.65 -0.98 1.91
N ASN A 215 9.35 -1.01 2.13
CA ASN A 215 8.76 -0.75 3.44
C ASN A 215 8.24 -2.03 4.08
N PHE A 216 8.38 -2.08 5.40
CA PHE A 216 7.80 -3.06 6.29
C PHE A 216 6.90 -2.29 7.24
N LEU A 217 5.60 -2.54 7.16
CA LEU A 217 4.57 -1.69 7.75
C LEU A 217 3.84 -2.46 8.85
N THR A 218 3.41 -1.73 9.88
CA THR A 218 2.66 -2.26 11.03
C THR A 218 3.33 -3.50 11.68
N LEU A 219 4.57 -3.33 12.12
CA LEU A 219 5.36 -4.37 12.78
C LEU A 219 5.08 -4.49 14.28
N GLY A 220 4.70 -3.39 14.94
CA GLY A 220 4.42 -3.34 16.37
C GLY A 220 2.95 -3.62 16.71
N GLU A 221 2.58 -3.56 17.98
CA GLU A 221 1.18 -3.74 18.40
C GLU A 221 0.26 -2.73 17.69
N SER A 222 -0.75 -3.25 16.98
CA SER A 222 -1.61 -2.50 16.07
C SER A 222 -3.08 -2.79 16.34
N GLY A 223 -4.00 -2.46 15.41
CA GLY A 223 -5.41 -2.84 15.52
C GLY A 223 -5.68 -4.34 15.32
N LEU A 224 -4.68 -5.15 14.97
CA LEU A 224 -4.83 -6.59 14.78
C LEU A 224 -4.68 -7.35 16.12
N PRO A 225 -5.73 -8.01 16.64
CA PRO A 225 -5.75 -8.52 18.02
C PRO A 225 -4.77 -9.66 18.29
N TRP A 226 -4.30 -10.36 17.26
CA TRP A 226 -3.29 -11.41 17.42
C TRP A 226 -1.88 -10.88 17.68
N MET A 227 -1.64 -9.58 17.45
CA MET A 227 -0.35 -8.94 17.72
C MET A 227 -0.17 -8.56 19.20
N ASP A 228 -1.26 -8.43 19.95
CA ASP A 228 -1.23 -8.08 21.37
C ASP A 228 -0.36 -9.06 22.18
N GLY A 229 0.64 -8.50 22.88
CA GLY A 229 1.65 -9.22 23.66
C GLY A 229 2.71 -9.94 22.82
N VAL A 230 2.47 -10.17 21.54
CA VAL A 230 3.41 -10.82 20.61
C VAL A 230 4.39 -9.81 20.03
N ALA A 231 3.91 -8.60 19.73
CA ALA A 231 4.68 -7.53 19.10
C ALA A 231 5.17 -6.46 20.11
N ALA A 232 4.99 -6.68 21.41
CA ALA A 232 5.26 -5.69 22.47
C ALA A 232 6.72 -5.20 22.50
N ASP A 233 7.67 -6.07 22.14
CA ASP A 233 9.10 -5.73 22.14
C ASP A 233 9.57 -5.12 20.81
N ILE A 234 8.72 -5.06 19.77
CA ILE A 234 9.10 -4.54 18.46
C ILE A 234 9.14 -3.00 18.52
N PRO A 235 10.32 -2.37 18.31
CA PRO A 235 10.50 -0.95 18.64
C PRO A 235 9.93 0.02 17.59
N TYR A 236 9.66 -0.44 16.38
CA TYR A 236 9.23 0.40 15.26
C TYR A 236 7.95 -0.15 14.66
N GLN A 237 6.99 0.71 14.36
CA GLN A 237 5.82 0.32 13.58
C GLN A 237 6.16 0.12 12.12
N ASN A 238 6.88 1.06 11.51
CA ASN A 238 7.23 0.99 10.11
C ASN A 238 8.73 1.14 9.92
N LEU A 239 9.30 0.35 9.03
CA LEU A 239 10.70 0.44 8.64
C LEU A 239 10.82 0.57 7.13
N THR A 240 11.64 1.52 6.70
CA THR A 240 11.88 1.88 5.30
C THR A 240 13.34 1.60 4.98
N LEU A 241 13.58 0.64 4.09
CA LEU A 241 14.90 0.24 3.63
C LEU A 241 15.15 0.85 2.24
N SER A 242 16.07 1.81 2.14
CA SER A 242 16.53 2.31 0.84
C SER A 242 17.63 1.41 0.29
N LEU A 243 17.51 1.05 -0.98
CA LEU A 243 18.40 0.11 -1.66
C LEU A 243 18.88 0.72 -2.98
N ILE A 244 20.19 0.96 -3.06
CA ILE A 244 20.85 1.38 -4.29
C ILE A 244 21.47 0.15 -4.94
N THR A 245 21.11 -0.06 -6.19
CA THR A 245 21.49 -1.23 -6.98
C THR A 245 22.27 -0.81 -8.23
N ASP A 246 23.13 -1.70 -8.71
CA ASP A 246 23.85 -1.57 -9.97
C ASP A 246 23.49 -2.74 -10.90
N ASP A 247 23.09 -2.45 -12.13
CA ASP A 247 22.76 -3.46 -13.15
C ASP A 247 21.58 -4.35 -12.73
N VAL A 248 20.51 -3.70 -12.24
CA VAL A 248 19.23 -4.34 -11.90
C VAL A 248 18.11 -3.58 -12.58
N ARG A 249 17.22 -4.29 -13.26
CA ARG A 249 15.94 -3.74 -13.71
C ARG A 249 14.91 -4.00 -12.62
N ILE A 250 14.07 -3.00 -12.32
CA ILE A 250 13.06 -3.10 -11.27
C ILE A 250 11.72 -2.63 -11.83
N GLU A 251 10.69 -3.41 -11.57
CA GLU A 251 9.28 -3.08 -11.83
C GLU A 251 8.56 -3.11 -10.49
N VAL A 252 7.74 -2.10 -10.19
CA VAL A 252 6.91 -2.02 -8.99
C VAL A 252 5.47 -1.93 -9.44
N THR A 253 4.68 -2.95 -9.14
CA THR A 253 3.27 -3.05 -9.55
C THR A 253 2.33 -2.28 -8.62
N ASP A 254 1.04 -2.17 -9.00
CA ASP A 254 -0.04 -1.65 -8.15
C ASP A 254 -0.21 -2.36 -6.81
N PHE A 255 0.34 -3.57 -6.69
CA PHE A 255 0.37 -4.34 -5.46
C PHE A 255 1.62 -4.06 -4.61
N GLY A 256 2.31 -2.94 -4.85
CA GLY A 256 3.49 -2.50 -4.11
C GLY A 256 4.64 -3.52 -4.13
N SER A 257 4.62 -4.48 -5.04
CA SER A 257 5.60 -5.56 -5.09
C SER A 257 6.67 -5.23 -6.12
N ALA A 258 7.93 -5.32 -5.71
CA ALA A 258 9.08 -5.15 -6.58
C ALA A 258 9.46 -6.48 -7.26
N TYR A 259 9.46 -6.48 -8.59
CA TYR A 259 10.01 -7.52 -9.43
C TYR A 259 11.36 -7.06 -9.97
N THR A 260 12.36 -7.93 -9.97
CA THR A 260 13.72 -7.56 -10.32
C THR A 260 14.32 -8.52 -11.33
N VAL A 261 15.17 -7.98 -12.21
CA VAL A 261 16.00 -8.78 -13.13
C VAL A 261 17.45 -8.34 -12.93
N PRO A 262 18.34 -9.24 -12.45
CA PRO A 262 18.06 -10.61 -12.02
C PRO A 262 17.22 -10.69 -10.74
N GLU A 263 16.49 -11.79 -10.53
CA GLU A 263 15.69 -11.99 -9.30
C GLU A 263 16.56 -12.01 -8.04
N THR A 264 17.80 -12.48 -8.14
CA THR A 264 18.81 -12.49 -7.06
C THR A 264 19.53 -11.14 -6.93
N TYR A 265 18.77 -10.05 -6.97
CA TYR A 265 19.32 -8.68 -6.99
C TYR A 265 20.09 -8.29 -5.72
N GLN A 266 20.01 -9.06 -4.63
CA GLN A 266 20.66 -8.75 -3.35
C GLN A 266 22.20 -8.66 -3.48
N GLN A 267 22.78 -9.38 -4.45
CA GLN A 267 24.22 -9.31 -4.78
C GLN A 267 24.59 -8.03 -5.55
N HIS A 268 23.60 -7.38 -6.15
CA HIS A 268 23.74 -6.15 -6.92
C HIS A 268 23.50 -4.88 -6.10
N VAL A 269 23.10 -5.03 -4.83
CA VAL A 269 22.97 -3.89 -3.91
C VAL A 269 24.37 -3.35 -3.59
N ILE A 270 24.56 -2.06 -3.83
CA ILE A 270 25.81 -1.32 -3.58
C ILE A 270 25.65 -0.28 -2.47
N GLY A 271 24.44 0.13 -2.12
CA GLY A 271 24.16 1.12 -1.07
C GLY A 271 22.90 0.83 -0.29
N VAL A 272 22.91 1.10 1.02
CA VAL A 272 21.77 0.84 1.92
C VAL A 272 21.60 1.96 2.96
N GLY A 273 20.35 2.32 3.23
CA GLY A 273 19.94 3.11 4.40
C GLY A 273 18.69 2.55 5.07
N LEU A 274 18.53 2.80 6.37
CA LEU A 274 17.37 2.38 7.16
C LEU A 274 16.72 3.57 7.86
N TYR A 275 15.40 3.66 7.74
CA TYR A 275 14.58 4.75 8.25
C TYR A 275 13.28 4.24 8.88
N THR A 276 12.61 5.09 9.64
CA THR A 276 11.29 4.85 10.24
C THR A 276 10.41 6.08 10.05
N SER A 277 9.11 5.86 10.04
CA SER A 277 8.08 6.90 10.08
C SER A 277 6.77 6.29 10.58
N ASP A 278 5.85 7.13 11.04
CA ASP A 278 4.46 6.76 11.29
C ASP A 278 3.52 7.93 10.98
N ILE A 279 2.23 7.76 11.27
CA ILE A 279 1.16 8.75 11.04
C ILE A 279 1.35 10.07 11.83
N PHE A 280 2.26 10.11 12.81
CA PHE A 280 2.61 11.29 13.61
C PHE A 280 3.96 11.88 13.23
N THR A 281 4.56 11.40 12.14
CA THR A 281 5.76 11.97 11.54
C THR A 281 5.44 12.53 10.16
N ASP A 282 6.25 13.48 9.72
CA ASP A 282 6.18 14.11 8.39
C ASP A 282 7.50 13.96 7.61
N ARG A 283 8.42 13.14 8.08
CA ARG A 283 9.72 12.85 7.46
C ARG A 283 10.16 11.42 7.81
N LEU A 284 11.00 10.86 6.95
CA LEU A 284 11.76 9.66 7.27
C LEU A 284 12.84 9.98 8.31
N ILE A 285 12.84 9.25 9.42
CA ILE A 285 13.81 9.40 10.52
C ILE A 285 14.84 8.27 10.41
N PRO A 286 16.15 8.55 10.39
CA PRO A 286 17.18 7.52 10.27
C PRO A 286 17.22 6.58 11.49
N VAL A 287 17.44 5.28 11.25
CA VAL A 287 17.51 4.23 12.27
C VAL A 287 18.89 3.57 12.23
N GLY A 288 19.70 3.80 13.26
CA GLY A 288 21.06 3.25 13.35
C GLY A 288 22.06 3.84 12.33
N MET A 289 21.76 4.99 11.71
CA MET A 289 22.56 5.53 10.61
C MET A 289 23.78 6.38 11.03
N SER A 290 24.12 6.44 12.32
CA SER A 290 25.25 7.25 12.81
C SER A 290 26.61 6.80 12.22
N SER A 291 26.73 5.50 11.93
CA SER A 291 27.89 4.86 11.31
C SER A 291 27.45 3.54 10.66
N LYS A 292 28.26 3.01 9.74
CA LYS A 292 28.00 1.68 9.16
C LYS A 292 27.92 0.57 10.21
N ALA A 293 28.80 0.59 11.21
CA ALA A 293 28.84 -0.40 12.28
C ALA A 293 27.58 -0.35 13.16
N GLU A 294 27.04 0.85 13.42
CA GLU A 294 25.76 1.00 14.10
C GLU A 294 24.61 0.45 13.25
N LEU A 295 24.57 0.75 11.96
CA LEU A 295 23.53 0.24 11.06
C LEU A 295 23.51 -1.29 11.05
N ILE A 296 24.68 -1.94 10.94
CA ILE A 296 24.82 -3.39 11.00
C ILE A 296 24.27 -3.95 12.32
N ARG A 297 24.65 -3.34 13.44
CA ARG A 297 24.18 -3.76 14.76
C ARG A 297 22.66 -3.63 14.87
N THR A 298 22.11 -2.47 14.48
CA THR A 298 20.67 -2.19 14.55
C THR A 298 19.85 -3.12 13.66
N LEU A 299 20.29 -3.39 12.42
CA LEU A 299 19.63 -4.37 11.54
C LEU A 299 19.56 -5.75 12.19
N ASN A 300 20.65 -6.19 12.83
CA ASN A 300 20.70 -7.49 13.49
C ASN A 300 19.82 -7.55 14.75
N GLU A 301 19.85 -6.50 15.59
CA GLU A 301 19.03 -6.38 16.79
C GLU A 301 17.53 -6.42 16.44
N ILE A 302 17.09 -5.61 15.46
CA ILE A 302 15.69 -5.63 15.01
C ILE A 302 15.32 -7.02 14.48
N ALA A 303 16.19 -7.63 13.67
CA ALA A 303 15.95 -8.98 13.15
C ALA A 303 15.95 -10.06 14.24
N ASP A 304 16.59 -9.86 15.39
CA ASP A 304 16.48 -10.78 16.54
C ASP A 304 15.12 -10.62 17.25
N VAL A 305 14.71 -9.38 17.50
CA VAL A 305 13.42 -9.06 18.15
C VAL A 305 12.24 -9.56 17.29
N VAL A 306 12.24 -9.23 15.99
CA VAL A 306 11.19 -9.66 15.06
C VAL A 306 11.14 -11.19 14.96
N LYS A 307 12.31 -11.86 14.92
CA LYS A 307 12.38 -13.33 14.89
C LYS A 307 11.78 -13.95 16.15
N ALA A 308 11.96 -13.34 17.32
CA ALA A 308 11.40 -13.83 18.58
C ALA A 308 9.86 -13.80 18.56
N ALA A 309 9.24 -12.82 17.88
CA ALA A 309 7.80 -12.67 17.75
C ALA A 309 7.13 -13.72 16.83
N ILE A 310 7.87 -14.32 15.87
CA ILE A 310 7.32 -15.28 14.90
C ILE A 310 6.74 -16.53 15.57
N THR A 311 7.43 -17.10 16.56
CA THR A 311 6.99 -18.37 17.18
C THR A 311 5.70 -18.21 18.00
N PRO A 312 5.58 -17.21 18.90
CA PRO A 312 4.31 -16.92 19.57
C PRO A 312 3.17 -16.64 18.60
N LEU A 313 3.43 -15.87 17.54
CA LEU A 313 2.43 -15.55 16.52
C LEU A 313 1.91 -16.81 15.84
N HIS A 314 2.81 -17.67 15.36
CA HIS A 314 2.44 -18.93 14.73
C HIS A 314 1.64 -19.83 15.67
N ARG A 315 2.00 -19.90 16.97
CA ARG A 315 1.23 -20.68 17.95
C ARG A 315 -0.20 -20.16 18.10
N ARG A 316 -0.39 -18.84 18.06
CA ARG A 316 -1.71 -18.22 18.14
C ARG A 316 -2.57 -18.60 16.95
N PHE A 317 -2.03 -18.49 15.73
CA PHE A 317 -2.74 -18.92 14.52
C PHE A 317 -3.00 -20.42 14.49
N ALA A 318 -2.03 -21.26 14.86
CA ALA A 318 -2.22 -22.71 14.88
C ALA A 318 -3.28 -23.19 15.89
N ALA A 319 -3.65 -22.34 16.87
CA ALA A 319 -4.72 -22.62 17.81
C ALA A 319 -6.11 -22.19 17.31
N MET A 320 -6.17 -21.38 16.25
CA MET A 320 -7.42 -20.94 15.65
C MET A 320 -8.09 -22.10 14.89
N ASN A 321 -9.41 -22.15 14.97
CA ASN A 321 -10.21 -22.99 14.10
C ASN A 321 -10.39 -22.33 12.71
N PHE A 322 -11.04 -23.04 11.78
CA PHE A 322 -11.26 -22.55 10.41
C PHE A 322 -11.98 -21.19 10.35
N ASP A 323 -13.01 -20.98 11.19
CA ASP A 323 -13.79 -19.74 11.20
C ASP A 323 -12.95 -18.58 11.74
N GLU A 324 -12.20 -18.81 12.82
CA GLU A 324 -11.27 -17.82 13.39
C GLU A 324 -10.16 -17.46 12.37
N MET A 325 -9.60 -18.43 11.64
CA MET A 325 -8.60 -18.18 10.60
C MET A 325 -9.16 -17.42 9.41
N THR A 326 -10.39 -17.74 8.99
CA THR A 326 -11.08 -17.04 7.90
C THR A 326 -11.38 -15.60 8.32
N GLU A 327 -11.84 -15.40 9.56
CA GLU A 327 -12.07 -14.07 10.12
C GLU A 327 -10.77 -13.26 10.21
N ALA A 328 -9.69 -13.84 10.73
CA ALA A 328 -8.39 -13.18 10.80
C ALA A 328 -7.89 -12.75 9.42
N GLY A 329 -8.05 -13.60 8.41
CA GLY A 329 -7.73 -13.27 7.02
C GLY A 329 -8.56 -12.11 6.45
N ILE A 330 -9.88 -12.08 6.71
CA ILE A 330 -10.74 -10.96 6.30
C ILE A 330 -10.25 -9.65 6.96
N LEU A 331 -10.04 -9.68 8.29
CA LEU A 331 -9.60 -8.51 9.05
C LEU A 331 -8.24 -7.99 8.55
N ALA A 332 -7.28 -8.89 8.28
CA ALA A 332 -5.97 -8.53 7.77
C ALA A 332 -6.02 -7.75 6.45
N TYR A 333 -6.96 -8.09 5.55
CA TYR A 333 -7.14 -7.36 4.29
C TYR A 333 -7.87 -6.04 4.48
N VAL A 334 -8.99 -6.02 5.21
CA VAL A 334 -9.75 -4.77 5.35
C VAL A 334 -8.99 -3.73 6.16
N TYR A 335 -8.10 -4.15 7.06
CA TYR A 335 -7.19 -3.30 7.82
C TYR A 335 -6.25 -2.46 6.95
N ALA A 336 -6.08 -2.77 5.66
CA ALA A 336 -5.26 -1.95 4.75
C ALA A 336 -5.64 -0.46 4.76
N LEU A 337 -6.91 -0.11 5.04
CA LEU A 337 -7.39 1.27 5.08
C LEU A 337 -7.37 1.90 6.49
N SER A 338 -6.83 1.21 7.50
CA SER A 338 -6.88 1.63 8.92
C SER A 338 -6.31 3.02 9.17
N ASP A 339 -5.24 3.36 8.45
CA ASP A 339 -4.53 4.62 8.56
C ASP A 339 -5.41 5.83 8.25
N VAL A 340 -6.47 5.69 7.44
CA VAL A 340 -7.42 6.78 7.20
C VAL A 340 -8.11 7.17 8.52
N SER A 341 -8.60 6.18 9.26
CA SER A 341 -9.22 6.38 10.58
C SER A 341 -8.21 6.81 11.65
N PHE A 342 -6.98 6.30 11.58
CA PHE A 342 -5.93 6.78 12.48
C PHE A 342 -5.58 8.25 12.21
N MET A 343 -5.41 8.65 10.94
CA MET A 343 -5.04 10.01 10.56
C MET A 343 -6.12 11.05 10.84
N SER A 344 -7.39 10.69 10.67
CA SER A 344 -8.54 11.54 10.99
C SER A 344 -8.80 11.65 12.50
N GLY A 345 -8.23 10.73 13.29
CA GLY A 345 -8.57 10.57 14.70
C GLY A 345 -10.01 10.12 14.90
N THR A 346 -10.50 9.24 14.02
CA THR A 346 -11.82 8.60 14.11
C THR A 346 -11.72 7.09 14.32
N TRP A 347 -10.57 6.60 14.80
CA TRP A 347 -10.37 5.18 15.10
C TRP A 347 -11.33 4.73 16.20
N ASP A 348 -12.01 3.62 15.95
CA ASP A 348 -12.82 2.92 16.93
C ASP A 348 -12.56 1.43 16.71
N GLN A 349 -11.85 0.79 17.63
CA GLN A 349 -11.47 -0.61 17.50
C GLN A 349 -12.66 -1.53 17.23
N ALA A 350 -13.84 -1.22 17.80
CA ALA A 350 -15.02 -2.06 17.63
C ALA A 350 -15.53 -2.09 16.18
N GLU A 351 -15.29 -1.03 15.39
CA GLU A 351 -15.61 -0.98 13.96
C GLU A 351 -14.73 -1.92 13.14
N TRP A 352 -13.50 -2.22 13.59
CA TRP A 352 -12.49 -2.97 12.83
C TRP A 352 -12.34 -4.44 13.23
N GLU A 353 -12.98 -4.89 14.30
CA GLU A 353 -12.86 -6.27 14.80
C GLU A 353 -14.01 -7.18 14.37
N GLY A 354 -15.13 -6.63 13.92
CA GLY A 354 -16.32 -7.40 13.59
C GLY A 354 -16.47 -7.69 12.09
N ILE A 355 -17.02 -8.87 11.76
CA ILE A 355 -17.50 -9.16 10.41
C ILE A 355 -18.99 -8.80 10.33
N ASP A 356 -19.37 -8.09 9.27
CA ASP A 356 -20.75 -7.70 8.99
C ASP A 356 -21.64 -8.94 8.86
N ASP A 357 -22.81 -8.92 9.49
CA ASP A 357 -23.73 -10.06 9.47
C ASP A 357 -24.18 -10.46 8.04
N ARG A 358 -24.18 -9.52 7.08
CA ARG A 358 -24.48 -9.80 5.66
C ARG A 358 -23.38 -10.64 5.03
N VAL A 359 -22.12 -10.35 5.34
CA VAL A 359 -20.97 -11.15 4.88
C VAL A 359 -20.97 -12.51 5.56
N ARG A 360 -21.25 -12.57 6.87
CA ARG A 360 -21.34 -13.84 7.60
C ARG A 360 -22.43 -14.78 7.09
N ARG A 361 -23.49 -14.29 6.45
CA ARG A 361 -24.51 -15.16 5.83
C ARG A 361 -23.96 -15.99 4.67
N LEU A 362 -22.82 -15.59 4.09
CA LEU A 362 -22.19 -16.24 2.95
C LEU A 362 -21.16 -17.32 3.37
N TRP A 363 -20.82 -17.40 4.65
CA TRP A 363 -19.87 -18.38 5.21
C TRP A 363 -20.14 -19.83 4.77
N PRO A 364 -21.39 -20.33 4.76
CA PRO A 364 -21.66 -21.71 4.35
C PRO A 364 -21.33 -22.02 2.87
N VAL A 365 -21.20 -21.00 2.03
CA VAL A 365 -20.96 -21.14 0.58
C VAL A 365 -19.49 -20.91 0.24
N PHE A 366 -18.83 -19.92 0.87
CA PHE A 366 -17.42 -19.59 0.61
C PHE A 366 -16.46 -20.52 1.35
N ASN A 367 -16.48 -21.80 0.98
CA ASN A 367 -15.41 -22.75 1.31
C ASN A 367 -14.27 -22.67 0.26
N GLU A 368 -13.19 -23.43 0.48
CA GLU A 368 -12.03 -23.45 -0.44
C GLU A 368 -12.39 -23.79 -1.88
N GLU A 369 -13.31 -24.75 -2.09
CA GLU A 369 -13.72 -25.17 -3.43
C GLU A 369 -14.46 -24.04 -4.16
N TYR A 370 -15.45 -23.44 -3.52
CA TYR A 370 -16.22 -22.35 -4.11
C TYR A 370 -15.37 -21.08 -4.27
N GLY A 371 -14.55 -20.73 -3.28
CA GLY A 371 -13.65 -19.58 -3.35
C GLY A 371 -12.66 -19.70 -4.51
N THR A 372 -12.10 -20.90 -4.72
CA THR A 372 -11.26 -21.20 -5.89
C THR A 372 -12.03 -21.08 -7.20
N ALA A 373 -13.22 -21.69 -7.29
CA ALA A 373 -14.02 -21.67 -8.50
C ALA A 373 -14.44 -20.24 -8.88
N SER A 374 -14.86 -19.42 -7.91
CA SER A 374 -15.19 -18.01 -8.10
C SER A 374 -13.95 -17.24 -8.57
N PHE A 375 -12.83 -17.29 -7.85
CA PHE A 375 -11.60 -16.62 -8.26
C PHE A 375 -11.17 -16.97 -9.70
N MET A 376 -11.22 -18.26 -10.06
CA MET A 376 -10.89 -18.71 -11.42
C MET A 376 -11.89 -18.22 -12.47
N SER A 377 -13.19 -18.32 -12.19
CA SER A 377 -14.26 -17.84 -13.08
C SER A 377 -14.14 -16.35 -13.35
N ASP A 378 -13.84 -15.59 -12.30
CA ASP A 378 -13.95 -14.14 -12.26
C ASP A 378 -12.74 -13.44 -12.86
N TYR A 379 -11.53 -13.93 -12.58
CA TYR A 379 -10.30 -13.24 -12.97
C TYR A 379 -9.50 -13.97 -14.06
N VAL A 380 -9.63 -15.30 -14.14
CA VAL A 380 -8.78 -16.11 -15.03
C VAL A 380 -9.51 -16.49 -16.32
N ALA A 381 -10.70 -17.07 -16.18
CA ALA A 381 -11.41 -17.68 -17.30
C ALA A 381 -12.41 -16.73 -17.97
N PHE A 382 -12.85 -15.67 -17.27
CA PHE A 382 -13.98 -14.82 -17.68
C PHE A 382 -15.20 -15.68 -18.08
N ASP A 383 -15.55 -16.67 -17.25
CA ASP A 383 -16.48 -17.70 -17.70
C ASP A 383 -17.96 -17.29 -17.62
N GLY A 384 -18.71 -17.68 -18.66
CA GLY A 384 -20.17 -17.65 -18.70
C GLY A 384 -20.86 -16.30 -18.45
N LEU A 385 -22.02 -16.36 -17.79
CA LEU A 385 -22.90 -15.23 -17.44
C LEU A 385 -22.28 -14.26 -16.40
N HIS A 386 -21.22 -14.69 -15.70
CA HIS A 386 -20.58 -13.89 -14.66
C HIS A 386 -19.43 -13.04 -15.21
N GLY A 387 -18.85 -13.42 -16.35
CA GLY A 387 -17.69 -12.75 -16.94
C GLY A 387 -18.02 -11.68 -17.99
N ALA A 388 -19.23 -11.60 -18.55
CA ALA A 388 -19.51 -10.77 -19.72
C ALA A 388 -20.57 -9.68 -19.48
N ALA A 389 -20.16 -8.40 -19.58
CA ALA A 389 -21.12 -7.30 -19.75
C ALA A 389 -21.75 -7.27 -21.16
N GLY A 390 -21.13 -7.99 -22.11
CA GLY A 390 -21.65 -8.18 -23.46
C GLY A 390 -20.86 -9.25 -24.21
N GLU A 391 -21.53 -9.96 -25.13
CA GLU A 391 -20.98 -11.12 -25.86
C GLU A 391 -19.88 -10.75 -26.87
N TYR A 392 -19.66 -9.47 -27.12
CA TYR A 392 -18.75 -8.95 -28.15
C TYR A 392 -17.52 -8.24 -27.60
N TYR A 393 -17.41 -8.03 -26.29
CA TYR A 393 -16.27 -7.34 -25.69
C TYR A 393 -15.12 -8.30 -25.41
N ILE A 394 -13.92 -7.96 -25.86
CA ILE A 394 -12.69 -8.72 -25.57
C ILE A 394 -11.78 -7.84 -24.72
N HIS A 395 -11.35 -8.34 -23.57
CA HIS A 395 -10.46 -7.60 -22.66
C HIS A 395 -9.11 -7.28 -23.34
N PRO A 396 -8.62 -6.02 -23.29
CA PRO A 396 -7.39 -5.59 -23.98
C PRO A 396 -6.15 -6.40 -23.60
N TYR A 397 -6.00 -6.77 -22.33
CA TYR A 397 -4.87 -7.60 -21.89
C TYR A 397 -4.87 -8.98 -22.55
N SER A 398 -6.00 -9.70 -22.47
CA SER A 398 -6.15 -11.04 -23.07
C SER A 398 -5.95 -10.98 -24.60
N TYR A 399 -6.47 -9.94 -25.25
CA TYR A 399 -6.27 -9.73 -26.69
C TYR A 399 -4.81 -9.46 -27.06
N ARG A 400 -4.09 -8.65 -26.26
CA ARG A 400 -2.65 -8.39 -26.45
C ARG A 400 -1.83 -9.68 -26.34
N SER A 401 -2.09 -10.51 -25.31
CA SER A 401 -1.42 -11.79 -25.12
C SER A 401 -1.66 -12.77 -26.27
N TRP A 402 -2.90 -12.86 -26.76
CA TRP A 402 -3.24 -13.67 -27.95
C TRP A 402 -2.52 -13.16 -29.20
N LYS A 403 -2.58 -11.84 -29.47
CA LYS A 403 -1.95 -11.20 -30.64
C LYS A 403 -0.42 -11.36 -30.64
N ALA A 404 0.21 -11.45 -29.47
CA ALA A 404 1.66 -11.66 -29.32
C ALA A 404 2.13 -13.08 -29.69
N GLY A 405 1.23 -13.95 -30.18
CA GLY A 405 1.59 -15.29 -30.65
C GLY A 405 1.60 -16.35 -29.57
N ALA A 406 0.92 -16.11 -28.45
CA ALA A 406 0.64 -17.19 -27.52
C ALA A 406 -0.14 -18.29 -28.24
N ASN A 407 0.30 -19.55 -28.13
CA ASN A 407 -0.32 -20.70 -28.80
C ASN A 407 -1.64 -21.09 -28.09
N MET A 408 -2.61 -20.18 -28.12
CA MET A 408 -3.90 -20.26 -27.43
C MET A 408 -5.05 -19.84 -28.34
N SER A 409 -6.25 -20.33 -28.04
CA SER A 409 -7.50 -19.90 -28.70
C SER A 409 -7.75 -18.40 -28.49
N LEU A 410 -8.58 -17.79 -29.36
CA LEU A 410 -9.05 -16.43 -29.14
C LEU A 410 -9.68 -16.31 -27.73
N PRO A 411 -9.37 -15.25 -26.95
CA PRO A 411 -9.93 -15.09 -25.61
C PRO A 411 -11.46 -15.06 -25.62
N LYS A 412 -12.08 -15.59 -24.56
CA LYS A 412 -13.53 -15.44 -24.34
C LYS A 412 -13.88 -13.95 -24.19
N ALA A 413 -15.09 -13.59 -24.58
CA ALA A 413 -15.62 -12.26 -24.33
C ALA A 413 -15.86 -12.07 -22.83
N GLY A 414 -15.41 -10.95 -22.27
CA GLY A 414 -15.60 -10.69 -20.84
C GLY A 414 -14.80 -9.54 -20.24
N ARG A 415 -15.28 -9.05 -19.09
CA ARG A 415 -14.72 -8.01 -18.22
C ARG A 415 -15.09 -8.27 -16.77
N VAL A 416 -14.23 -7.95 -15.81
CA VAL A 416 -14.55 -8.08 -14.37
C VAL A 416 -15.44 -6.93 -13.93
N ALA A 417 -15.05 -5.70 -14.28
CA ALA A 417 -15.78 -4.52 -13.83
C ALA A 417 -17.17 -4.41 -14.48
N GLN A 418 -18.20 -4.20 -13.65
CA GLN A 418 -19.59 -4.00 -14.09
C GLN A 418 -19.93 -2.51 -14.14
N LEU A 419 -20.02 -1.95 -15.36
CA LEU A 419 -20.34 -0.54 -15.59
C LEU A 419 -21.75 -0.18 -15.15
N VAL A 420 -21.93 1.07 -14.72
CA VAL A 420 -23.22 1.64 -14.38
C VAL A 420 -23.94 2.04 -15.68
N PRO A 421 -25.18 1.59 -15.91
CA PRO A 421 -25.90 1.86 -17.15
C PRO A 421 -26.38 3.31 -17.23
N ALA A 422 -26.38 3.90 -18.43
CA ALA A 422 -26.71 5.31 -18.63
C ALA A 422 -28.16 5.72 -18.29
N TYR A 423 -29.09 4.76 -18.18
CA TYR A 423 -30.49 5.09 -17.87
C TYR A 423 -30.68 5.63 -16.45
N VAL A 424 -29.71 5.46 -15.53
CA VAL A 424 -29.75 6.05 -14.18
C VAL A 424 -29.82 7.58 -14.19
N LEU A 425 -29.50 8.21 -15.33
CA LEU A 425 -29.65 9.66 -15.53
C LEU A 425 -31.12 10.08 -15.71
N ASN A 426 -31.97 9.15 -16.13
CA ASN A 426 -33.40 9.39 -16.39
C ASN A 426 -34.29 8.80 -15.29
N ASP A 427 -33.95 7.60 -14.81
CA ASP A 427 -34.71 6.82 -13.84
C ASP A 427 -33.94 6.68 -12.52
N HIS A 428 -34.66 6.66 -11.40
CA HIS A 428 -34.13 6.59 -10.04
C HIS A 428 -34.55 5.33 -9.28
N ASP A 429 -34.87 4.25 -10.01
CA ASP A 429 -35.11 2.94 -9.41
C ASP A 429 -33.81 2.22 -9.03
N TYR A 430 -33.04 2.81 -8.10
CA TYR A 430 -31.83 2.23 -7.54
C TYR A 430 -31.60 2.69 -6.10
N THR A 431 -30.98 1.83 -5.29
CA THR A 431 -30.58 2.21 -3.93
C THR A 431 -29.40 3.18 -3.98
N ARG A 432 -29.33 4.12 -3.04
CA ARG A 432 -28.22 5.10 -3.02
C ARG A 432 -27.03 4.62 -2.21
N ARG A 433 -27.29 3.95 -1.10
CA ARG A 433 -26.28 3.53 -0.13
C ARG A 433 -26.50 2.10 0.31
N ALA A 434 -25.40 1.39 0.55
CA ALA A 434 -25.46 0.00 1.01
C ALA A 434 -25.98 -0.11 2.46
N SER A 435 -25.87 0.97 3.23
CA SER A 435 -26.49 1.12 4.53
C SER A 435 -26.80 2.60 4.81
N ASP A 436 -27.94 2.86 5.46
CA ASP A 436 -28.31 4.18 6.00
C ASP A 436 -28.06 4.27 7.52
N GLY A 437 -27.43 3.25 8.14
CA GLY A 437 -27.16 3.18 9.58
C GLY A 437 -26.17 2.07 9.97
N GLU A 438 -26.01 1.83 11.27
CA GLU A 438 -25.15 0.77 11.80
C GLU A 438 -25.68 -0.62 11.41
N SER A 439 -24.81 -1.43 10.81
CA SER A 439 -25.03 -2.87 10.62
C SER A 439 -24.51 -3.64 11.83
N SER A 440 -25.22 -4.68 12.24
CA SER A 440 -24.69 -5.59 13.25
C SER A 440 -23.47 -6.34 12.72
N SER A 441 -22.42 -6.39 13.54
CA SER A 441 -21.22 -7.17 13.30
C SER A 441 -20.92 -8.03 14.53
N ARG A 442 -20.20 -9.13 14.32
CA ARG A 442 -19.72 -9.97 15.41
C ARG A 442 -18.36 -10.56 15.08
N SER A 443 -17.62 -10.92 16.13
CA SER A 443 -16.30 -11.50 16.05
C SER A 443 -16.22 -12.78 16.86
N GLU A 444 -15.58 -13.82 16.32
CA GLU A 444 -15.18 -15.01 17.07
C GLU A 444 -13.76 -14.88 17.61
N LEU A 445 -13.02 -13.84 17.19
CA LEU A 445 -11.65 -13.58 17.64
C LEU A 445 -11.65 -12.89 19.02
N PRO A 446 -10.56 -13.05 19.79
CA PRO A 446 -10.35 -12.25 20.99
C PRO A 446 -10.35 -10.76 20.68
N ARG A 447 -10.97 -9.96 21.56
CA ARG A 447 -10.88 -8.50 21.51
C ARG A 447 -9.43 -8.04 21.68
N LYS A 448 -9.07 -6.97 20.98
CA LYS A 448 -7.86 -6.21 21.26
C LYS A 448 -7.88 -5.68 22.69
N SER A 449 -6.72 -5.67 23.31
CA SER A 449 -6.48 -5.45 24.72
C SER A 449 -5.24 -4.60 25.01
N SER A 450 -4.27 -4.56 24.10
CA SER A 450 -3.03 -3.77 24.26
C SER A 450 -3.13 -2.39 23.63
N THR A 451 -2.10 -1.56 23.83
CA THR A 451 -1.98 -0.23 23.22
C THR A 451 -1.67 -0.33 21.71
N TYR A 452 -1.76 0.80 21.02
CA TYR A 452 -1.27 0.98 19.65
C TYR A 452 0.14 1.56 19.73
N GLN A 453 1.14 0.78 19.32
CA GLN A 453 2.52 1.24 19.36
C GLN A 453 2.75 2.26 18.24
N PHE A 454 3.48 3.34 18.53
CA PHE A 454 3.99 4.32 17.55
C PHE A 454 5.41 4.75 17.98
N LEU A 455 6.05 5.66 17.26
CA LEU A 455 7.40 6.13 17.61
C LEU A 455 7.48 6.79 18.99
N ASP A 456 6.41 7.44 19.44
CA ASP A 456 6.33 8.07 20.76
C ASP A 456 5.86 7.09 21.87
N GLY A 457 5.78 5.79 21.58
CA GLY A 457 5.34 4.75 22.49
C GLY A 457 3.92 4.25 22.25
N GLY A 458 3.42 3.44 23.19
CA GLY A 458 2.08 2.87 23.15
C GLY A 458 1.01 3.89 23.53
N LEU A 459 0.00 4.04 22.67
CA LEU A 459 -1.15 4.92 22.88
C LEU A 459 -2.41 4.08 23.13
N THR A 460 -3.27 4.55 24.03
CA THR A 460 -4.68 4.13 24.07
C THR A 460 -5.45 4.67 22.86
N GLU A 461 -6.66 4.16 22.61
CA GLU A 461 -7.52 4.64 21.52
C GLU A 461 -7.82 6.15 21.62
N ASP A 462 -8.14 6.63 22.83
CA ASP A 462 -8.43 8.05 23.08
C ASP A 462 -7.19 8.93 22.82
N GLU A 463 -6.01 8.49 23.28
CA GLU A 463 -4.76 9.21 23.08
C GLU A 463 -4.35 9.26 21.60
N LEU A 464 -4.47 8.14 20.90
CA LEU A 464 -4.26 8.02 19.46
C LEU A 464 -5.14 9.01 18.70
N ASN A 465 -6.45 9.01 18.97
CA ASN A 465 -7.40 9.88 18.31
C ASN A 465 -7.17 11.37 18.64
N ALA A 466 -6.87 11.70 19.90
CA ALA A 466 -6.56 13.07 20.30
C ALA A 466 -5.28 13.57 19.63
N LYS A 467 -4.24 12.74 19.58
CA LYS A 467 -2.97 13.06 18.93
C LYS A 467 -3.14 13.25 17.43
N ALA A 468 -3.92 12.40 16.76
CA ALA A 468 -4.19 12.53 15.33
C ALA A 468 -4.91 13.84 14.96
N ARG A 469 -5.93 14.23 15.74
CA ARG A 469 -6.66 15.49 15.54
C ARG A 469 -5.83 16.74 15.81
N SER A 470 -4.78 16.62 16.63
CA SER A 470 -3.88 17.73 16.97
C SER A 470 -2.59 17.75 16.13
N TYR A 471 -2.39 16.73 15.29
CA TYR A 471 -1.20 16.62 14.46
C TYR A 471 -1.13 17.76 13.43
N THR A 472 0.03 18.42 13.39
CA THR A 472 0.33 19.49 12.44
C THR A 472 1.73 19.31 11.89
N SER A 473 1.93 19.71 10.65
CA SER A 473 3.24 19.72 9.99
C SER A 473 3.31 20.90 9.03
N PRO A 474 4.45 21.60 8.95
CA PRO A 474 4.65 22.64 7.96
C PRO A 474 4.64 22.08 6.52
N LEU A 475 4.95 20.79 6.30
CA LEU A 475 4.85 20.14 4.99
C LEU A 475 3.40 19.93 4.53
N LEU A 476 2.44 20.04 5.46
CA LEU A 476 1.00 19.93 5.19
C LEU A 476 0.30 21.30 5.22
N ALA A 477 1.05 22.37 5.46
CA ALA A 477 0.53 23.74 5.51
C ALA A 477 1.06 24.57 4.32
N ALA A 478 0.37 25.66 4.01
CA ALA A 478 0.90 26.65 3.07
C ALA A 478 2.17 27.30 3.64
N PRO A 479 3.20 27.60 2.81
CA PRO A 479 3.20 27.43 1.35
C PRO A 479 3.62 26.02 0.88
N TRP A 480 4.29 25.22 1.71
CA TRP A 480 4.98 23.99 1.29
C TRP A 480 4.07 22.89 0.77
N ARG A 481 2.85 22.78 1.29
CA ARG A 481 1.85 21.77 0.90
C ARG A 481 1.70 21.62 -0.62
N ASN A 482 1.77 22.74 -1.35
CA ASN A 482 1.53 22.77 -2.79
C ASN A 482 2.80 22.83 -3.63
N PHE A 483 3.98 22.71 -3.02
CA PHE A 483 5.21 22.55 -3.76
C PHE A 483 5.28 21.13 -4.33
N ASP A 484 5.44 21.05 -5.64
CA ASP A 484 5.73 19.84 -6.39
C ASP A 484 7.09 19.98 -7.09
N ASP A 485 7.58 18.90 -7.70
CA ASP A 485 8.89 18.90 -8.36
C ASP A 485 8.98 19.95 -9.49
N ALA A 486 7.85 20.31 -10.12
CA ALA A 486 7.83 21.40 -11.11
C ALA A 486 8.04 22.77 -10.46
N SER A 487 7.31 23.06 -9.39
CA SER A 487 7.44 24.29 -8.59
C SER A 487 8.87 24.44 -8.06
N VAL A 488 9.45 23.35 -7.56
CA VAL A 488 10.84 23.32 -7.08
C VAL A 488 11.81 23.53 -8.23
N LYS A 489 11.68 22.81 -9.35
CA LYS A 489 12.63 22.91 -10.48
C LYS A 489 12.74 24.32 -11.05
N TYR A 490 11.62 25.02 -11.16
CA TYR A 490 11.59 26.38 -11.71
C TYR A 490 11.69 27.47 -10.64
N GLY A 491 11.57 27.11 -9.36
CA GLY A 491 11.59 28.00 -8.21
C GLY A 491 12.63 27.65 -7.16
N TYR A 492 13.69 26.92 -7.50
CA TYR A 492 14.65 26.40 -6.50
C TYR A 492 15.37 27.50 -5.69
N GLN A 493 15.39 28.74 -6.18
CA GLN A 493 15.96 29.90 -5.48
C GLN A 493 14.95 30.60 -4.56
N ASP A 494 13.68 30.17 -4.57
CA ASP A 494 12.65 30.68 -3.66
C ASP A 494 13.03 30.34 -2.21
N PRO A 495 13.03 31.32 -1.28
CA PRO A 495 13.33 31.09 0.12
C PRO A 495 12.45 30.01 0.79
N ASP A 496 11.18 29.89 0.40
CA ASP A 496 10.28 28.89 0.96
C ASP A 496 10.63 27.47 0.46
N VAL A 497 11.07 27.34 -0.79
CA VAL A 497 11.57 26.07 -1.34
C VAL A 497 12.88 25.67 -0.65
N ASP A 498 13.81 26.62 -0.48
CA ASP A 498 15.06 26.37 0.25
C ASP A 498 14.79 25.96 1.71
N ALA A 499 13.85 26.63 2.39
CA ALA A 499 13.45 26.30 3.75
C ALA A 499 12.83 24.90 3.85
N MET A 500 11.96 24.51 2.92
CA MET A 500 11.36 23.17 2.85
C MET A 500 12.44 22.08 2.65
N TYR A 501 13.43 22.33 1.79
CA TYR A 501 14.55 21.41 1.59
C TYR A 501 15.41 21.28 2.85
N ARG A 502 15.77 22.40 3.51
CA ARG A 502 16.51 22.36 4.79
C ARG A 502 15.75 21.60 5.87
N TYR A 503 14.43 21.76 5.92
CA TYR A 503 13.55 21.04 6.84
C TYR A 503 13.58 19.54 6.56
N THR A 504 13.46 19.13 5.30
CA THR A 504 13.57 17.72 4.88
C THR A 504 14.93 17.12 5.23
N GLN A 505 16.00 17.91 5.11
CA GLN A 505 17.38 17.50 5.37
C GLN A 505 17.76 17.49 6.86
N GLU A 506 16.86 17.83 7.79
CA GLU A 506 17.18 18.02 9.22
C GLU A 506 17.92 16.83 9.85
N TYR A 507 17.46 15.62 9.53
CA TYR A 507 18.01 14.36 10.02
C TYR A 507 19.06 13.76 9.10
N SER A 508 19.35 14.40 7.97
CA SER A 508 20.31 13.87 7.02
C SER A 508 21.73 13.94 7.59
N ARG A 509 22.50 12.89 7.38
CA ARG A 509 23.90 12.83 7.80
C ARG A 509 24.79 13.72 6.94
N LEU A 510 24.54 13.77 5.63
CA LEU A 510 25.38 14.48 4.66
C LEU A 510 24.76 15.77 4.10
N LEU A 511 23.43 15.89 4.10
CA LEU A 511 22.73 17.01 3.47
C LEU A 511 22.19 18.07 4.45
N LYS A 512 22.35 17.89 5.76
CA LYS A 512 21.80 18.82 6.75
C LYS A 512 22.14 20.28 6.46
N GLY A 513 21.10 21.08 6.22
CA GLY A 513 21.21 22.52 5.99
C GLY A 513 21.81 22.92 4.64
N ARG A 514 21.87 22.01 3.66
CA ARG A 514 22.40 22.31 2.32
C ARG A 514 21.39 23.02 1.41
N GLY A 515 20.09 22.85 1.67
CA GLY A 515 19.01 23.57 0.98
C GLY A 515 18.64 23.00 -0.38
N SER A 516 17.91 23.78 -1.18
CA SER A 516 17.32 23.39 -2.48
C SER A 516 18.27 23.47 -3.67
N VAL A 517 19.47 24.01 -3.47
CA VAL A 517 20.45 24.24 -4.55
C VAL A 517 21.23 22.99 -4.96
N ILE A 518 21.09 21.90 -4.21
CA ILE A 518 21.80 20.63 -4.48
C ILE A 518 21.23 20.00 -5.73
N VAL A 519 22.11 19.64 -6.67
CA VAL A 519 21.78 18.73 -7.77
C VAL A 519 22.42 17.37 -7.54
N ARG A 520 21.95 16.33 -8.25
CA ARG A 520 22.51 14.97 -8.10
C ARG A 520 24.03 14.90 -8.25
N ALA A 521 24.63 15.70 -9.12
CA ALA A 521 26.09 15.76 -9.30
C ALA A 521 26.84 16.24 -8.03
N ASP A 522 26.19 17.01 -7.16
CA ASP A 522 26.76 17.44 -5.89
C ASP A 522 26.82 16.31 -4.86
N ILE A 523 25.93 15.31 -4.95
CA ILE A 523 25.89 14.19 -3.99
C ILE A 523 27.20 13.41 -4.03
N ASP A 524 27.70 13.07 -5.21
CA ASP A 524 28.99 12.40 -5.38
C ASP A 524 30.15 13.19 -4.77
N ARG A 525 30.14 14.52 -4.92
CA ARG A 525 31.13 15.41 -4.29
C ARG A 525 30.99 15.41 -2.77
N ILE A 526 29.78 15.55 -2.23
CA ILE A 526 29.50 15.56 -0.80
C ILE A 526 29.93 14.23 -0.16
N ARG A 527 29.68 13.10 -0.81
CA ARG A 527 30.15 11.79 -0.36
C ARG A 527 31.68 11.73 -0.28
N LYS A 528 32.38 12.21 -1.32
CA LYS A 528 33.85 12.32 -1.31
C LYS A 528 34.38 13.20 -0.18
N GLU A 529 33.75 14.36 0.07
CA GLU A 529 34.10 15.25 1.18
C GLU A 529 33.94 14.56 2.55
N ALA A 530 32.97 13.65 2.67
CA ALA A 530 32.76 12.82 3.87
C ALA A 530 33.68 11.59 3.95
N GLY A 531 34.60 11.40 2.99
CA GLY A 531 35.49 10.24 2.93
C GLY A 531 34.82 8.96 2.41
N GLU A 532 33.65 9.10 1.77
CA GLU A 532 32.93 8.00 1.16
C GLU A 532 33.15 7.92 -0.35
N SER A 533 32.93 6.73 -0.89
CA SER A 533 32.95 6.51 -2.33
C SER A 533 31.74 7.14 -3.01
N THR A 534 31.96 7.52 -4.26
CA THR A 534 30.86 7.78 -5.20
C THR A 534 30.18 6.48 -5.58
N TRP A 535 28.94 6.57 -6.04
CA TRP A 535 28.22 5.37 -6.49
C TRP A 535 28.85 4.74 -7.74
N ALA A 536 29.57 5.53 -8.55
CA ALA A 536 30.34 5.02 -9.69
C ALA A 536 31.56 4.20 -9.23
N GLU A 537 32.28 4.65 -8.20
CA GLU A 537 33.40 3.91 -7.61
C GLU A 537 32.92 2.61 -6.92
N ALA A 538 31.80 2.67 -6.20
CA ALA A 538 31.18 1.50 -5.58
C ALA A 538 30.72 0.46 -6.63
N ALA A 539 30.05 0.90 -7.70
CA ALA A 539 29.65 0.03 -8.80
C ALA A 539 30.87 -0.59 -9.52
N ALA A 540 31.92 0.19 -9.77
CA ALA A 540 33.15 -0.31 -10.39
C ALA A 540 33.83 -1.38 -9.52
N ARG A 541 33.88 -1.19 -8.19
CA ARG A 541 34.41 -2.20 -7.26
C ARG A 541 33.60 -3.48 -7.27
N ARG A 542 32.27 -3.40 -7.25
CA ARG A 542 31.39 -4.58 -7.36
C ARG A 542 31.68 -5.37 -8.63
N ARG A 543 31.71 -4.68 -9.78
CA ARG A 543 31.95 -5.30 -11.09
C ARG A 543 33.35 -5.92 -11.23
N ALA A 544 34.35 -5.40 -10.49
CA ALA A 544 35.71 -5.94 -10.47
C ALA A 544 35.89 -7.12 -9.49
N GLY A 545 34.95 -7.31 -8.55
CA GLY A 545 34.91 -8.43 -7.60
C GLY A 545 34.10 -9.64 -8.10
N HIS A 546 33.65 -9.61 -9.36
CA HIS A 546 33.12 -10.75 -10.12
C HIS A 546 34.14 -11.11 -11.20
#